data_AF-A0A220VDH4-F1
#
_entry.id   AF-A0A220VDH4-F1
#
_cell.length_a   1.000
_cell.length_b   1.000
_cell.length_c   1.000
_cell.angle_alpha   90.00
_cell.angle_beta   90.00
_cell.angle_gamma   90.00
#
_symmetry.space_group_name_H-M   'P 1'
#
loop_
_entity.id
_entity.type
_entity.pdbx_description
1 polymer ?
#
loop_
_entity_poly.entity_id
_entity_poly.type
_entity_poly.pdbx_seq_one_letter_code
_entity_poly.pdbx_strand_id
1 'polypeptide(L)'
;MKFFIYSSFIAIIGLIVIIFTLDYQSAITYFIGILLINILYIITTKGKCLTEKEKKDETLYVGNLPYRANENDVKTLFEQFGEVKSVRLMKDKKTGKRRGFGFVVMDSKEGLNKAISELNNAEFGQRTLKVREANEPKNYD
;
A
#
# COMPACT_ATOMS: atom_id res chain seq x y z
N MET A 1 10.73 77.50 1.87
CA MET A 1 11.61 76.36 1.51
C MET A 1 11.51 75.16 2.47
N LYS A 2 11.49 75.33 3.80
CA LYS A 2 11.43 74.21 4.76
C LYS A 2 10.20 73.29 4.64
N PHE A 3 9.02 73.84 4.34
CA PHE A 3 7.79 73.04 4.16
C PHE A 3 7.85 72.05 2.98
N PHE A 4 8.53 72.40 1.89
CA PHE A 4 8.71 71.50 0.74
C PHE A 4 9.58 70.29 1.10
N ILE A 5 10.60 70.53 1.93
CA ILE A 5 11.52 69.49 2.42
C ILE A 5 10.76 68.51 3.31
N TYR A 6 9.94 68.98 4.26
CA TYR A 6 9.15 68.10 5.12
C TYR A 6 8.14 67.24 4.36
N SER A 7 7.45 67.79 3.34
CA SER A 7 6.51 67.00 2.52
C SER A 7 7.19 65.88 1.73
N SER A 8 8.41 66.14 1.23
CA SER A 8 9.18 65.15 0.47
C SER A 8 9.66 64.00 1.36
N PHE A 9 10.09 64.31 2.59
CA PHE A 9 10.47 63.27 3.57
C PHE A 9 9.30 62.36 3.94
N ILE A 10 8.10 62.92 4.16
CA ILE A 10 6.90 62.13 4.48
C ILE A 10 6.52 61.22 3.30
N ALA A 11 6.60 61.73 2.06
CA ALA A 11 6.34 60.93 0.87
C ALA A 11 7.34 59.77 0.69
N ILE A 12 8.63 60.01 0.95
CA ILE A 12 9.69 58.99 0.85
C ILE A 12 9.49 57.90 1.92
N ILE A 13 9.19 58.29 3.16
CA ILE A 13 8.90 57.33 4.24
C ILE A 13 7.66 56.50 3.92
N GLY A 14 6.59 57.14 3.41
CA GLY A 14 5.39 56.43 2.96
C GLY A 14 5.67 55.41 1.86
N LEU A 15 6.50 55.77 0.88
CA LEU A 15 6.90 54.89 -0.21
C LEU A 15 7.77 53.71 0.28
N ILE A 16 8.68 53.95 1.22
CA ILE A 16 9.50 52.89 1.86
C ILE A 16 8.61 51.91 2.62
N VAL A 17 7.62 52.40 3.38
CA VAL A 17 6.68 51.54 4.13
C VAL A 17 5.84 50.68 3.19
N ILE A 18 5.39 51.23 2.05
CA ILE A 18 4.61 50.49 1.04
C ILE A 18 5.46 49.42 0.35
N ILE A 19 6.72 49.70 0.02
CA ILE A 19 7.63 48.69 -0.54
C ILE A 19 7.86 47.56 0.47
N PHE A 20 8.04 47.92 1.75
CA PHE A 20 8.23 46.95 2.83
C PHE A 20 7.02 46.02 2.98
N THR A 21 5.80 46.55 2.99
CA THR A 21 4.58 45.72 3.14
C THR A 21 4.29 44.81 1.94
N LEU A 22 4.68 45.20 0.72
CA LEU A 22 4.55 44.36 -0.48
C LEU A 22 5.51 43.15 -0.47
N ASP A 23 6.70 43.32 0.11
CA ASP A 23 7.70 42.26 0.19
C ASP A 23 7.32 41.19 1.24
N TYR A 24 6.73 41.62 2.37
CA TYR A 24 6.24 40.70 3.40
C TYR A 24 5.18 39.75 2.88
N GLN A 25 4.21 40.27 2.12
CA GLN A 25 3.10 39.43 1.67
C GLN A 25 3.60 38.35 0.72
N SER A 26 4.53 38.69 -0.18
CA SER A 26 5.10 37.78 -1.17
C SER A 26 5.89 36.66 -0.48
N ALA A 27 6.88 37.01 0.34
CA ALA A 27 7.73 36.04 1.03
C ALA A 27 6.90 35.09 1.93
N ILE A 28 5.97 35.64 2.72
CA ILE A 28 5.11 34.84 3.61
C ILE A 28 4.22 33.89 2.79
N THR A 29 3.62 34.34 1.68
CA THR A 29 2.84 33.43 0.81
C THR A 29 3.66 32.29 0.23
N TYR A 30 4.92 32.52 -0.17
CA TYR A 30 5.79 31.44 -0.64
C TYR A 30 6.08 30.41 0.45
N PHE A 31 6.40 30.86 1.66
CA PHE A 31 6.66 29.94 2.78
C PHE A 31 5.42 29.15 3.19
N ILE A 32 4.25 29.79 3.26
CA ILE A 32 2.98 29.11 3.54
C ILE A 32 2.66 28.10 2.43
N GLY A 33 2.89 28.45 1.16
CA GLY A 33 2.69 27.55 0.03
C GLY A 33 3.55 26.29 0.11
N ILE A 34 4.86 26.43 0.39
CA ILE A 34 5.79 25.30 0.54
C ILE A 34 5.40 24.43 1.74
N LEU A 35 4.97 25.03 2.85
CA LEU A 35 4.54 24.32 4.05
C LEU A 35 3.27 23.49 3.78
N LEU A 36 2.27 24.10 3.15
CA LEU A 36 1.00 23.44 2.81
C LEU A 36 1.20 22.31 1.80
N ILE A 37 2.07 22.50 0.81
CA ILE A 37 2.41 21.46 -0.17
C ILE A 37 3.09 20.26 0.51
N ASN A 38 4.04 20.48 1.42
CA ASN A 38 4.68 19.38 2.16
C ASN A 38 3.69 18.66 3.07
N ILE A 39 2.84 19.40 3.79
CA ILE A 39 1.80 18.82 4.65
C ILE A 39 0.80 18.01 3.82
N LEU A 40 0.35 18.54 2.67
CA LEU A 40 -0.55 17.83 1.76
C LEU A 40 0.12 16.61 1.13
N TYR A 41 1.41 16.68 0.80
CA TYR A 41 2.19 15.54 0.33
C TYR A 41 2.21 14.45 1.41
N ILE A 42 2.52 14.79 2.66
CA ILE A 42 2.53 13.84 3.79
C ILE A 42 1.15 13.18 3.98
N ILE A 43 0.05 13.96 3.91
CA ILE A 43 -1.32 13.42 4.04
C ILE A 43 -1.67 12.52 2.84
N THR A 44 -1.27 12.91 1.64
CA THR A 44 -1.55 12.16 0.39
C THR A 44 -0.71 10.88 0.30
N THR A 45 0.55 10.90 0.72
CA THR A 45 1.46 9.75 0.65
C THR A 45 1.24 8.74 1.76
N LYS A 46 0.60 9.11 2.87
CA LYS A 46 0.24 8.13 3.91
C LYS A 46 -0.86 7.16 3.47
N GLY A 47 -1.59 7.48 2.38
CA GLY A 47 -2.77 6.74 1.93
C GLY A 47 -2.63 5.87 0.68
N LYS A 48 -1.51 5.92 -0.05
CA LYS A 48 -1.32 5.09 -1.26
C LYS A 48 0.04 4.40 -1.29
N CYS A 49 -0.03 3.09 -1.55
CA CYS A 49 1.04 2.22 -2.03
C CYS A 49 1.90 1.49 -0.99
N LEU A 50 1.24 0.73 -0.12
CA LEU A 50 1.71 -0.59 0.24
C LEU A 50 0.69 -1.54 -0.40
N THR A 51 0.90 -2.10 -1.59
CA THR A 51 1.79 -3.24 -1.77
C THR A 51 1.82 -3.66 -3.24
N GLU A 52 2.82 -3.19 -4.00
CA GLU A 52 3.34 -3.88 -5.20
C GLU A 52 4.84 -4.15 -5.03
N LYS A 53 5.26 -4.48 -3.81
CA LYS A 53 6.42 -5.37 -3.67
C LYS A 53 5.84 -6.77 -3.72
N GLU A 54 6.19 -7.53 -4.76
CA GLU A 54 6.14 -9.00 -4.72
C GLU A 54 6.88 -9.45 -3.46
N LYS A 55 6.16 -9.56 -2.34
CA LYS A 55 6.71 -10.17 -1.14
C LYS A 55 6.63 -11.67 -1.34
N LYS A 56 7.70 -12.18 -1.96
CA LYS A 56 8.02 -13.60 -2.11
C LYS A 56 7.85 -14.36 -0.78
N ASP A 57 8.19 -13.70 0.32
CA ASP A 57 8.18 -14.25 1.69
C ASP A 57 6.79 -14.40 2.34
N GLU A 58 5.71 -14.00 1.66
CA GLU A 58 4.34 -14.01 2.20
C GLU A 58 3.38 -14.91 1.40
N THR A 59 3.92 -15.72 0.48
CA THR A 59 3.11 -16.62 -0.35
C THR A 59 3.17 -18.06 0.15
N LEU A 60 2.01 -18.71 0.27
CA LEU A 60 1.86 -20.11 0.62
C LEU A 60 1.43 -20.94 -0.57
N TYR A 61 1.99 -22.14 -0.66
CA TYR A 61 1.48 -23.21 -1.50
C TYR A 61 0.44 -24.03 -0.73
N VAL A 62 -0.73 -24.23 -1.34
CA VAL A 62 -1.81 -25.05 -0.79
C VAL A 62 -2.14 -26.16 -1.77
N GLY A 63 -1.84 -27.40 -1.38
CA GLY A 63 -2.04 -28.60 -2.20
C GLY A 63 -3.09 -29.55 -1.64
N ASN A 64 -3.49 -30.50 -2.49
CA ASN A 64 -4.49 -31.52 -2.20
C ASN A 64 -5.90 -30.99 -1.90
N LEU A 65 -6.22 -29.78 -2.39
CA LEU A 65 -7.54 -29.19 -2.27
C LEU A 65 -8.58 -30.04 -3.02
N PRO A 66 -9.80 -30.18 -2.48
CA PRO A 66 -10.88 -30.87 -3.18
C PRO A 66 -11.22 -30.10 -4.46
N TYR A 67 -11.54 -30.81 -5.54
CA TYR A 67 -11.85 -30.20 -6.83
C TYR A 67 -13.07 -29.25 -6.77
N ARG A 68 -13.90 -29.37 -5.74
CA ARG A 68 -15.04 -28.47 -5.51
C ARG A 68 -14.66 -27.17 -4.77
N ALA A 69 -13.49 -27.08 -4.14
CA ALA A 69 -13.06 -25.89 -3.42
C ALA A 69 -12.97 -24.66 -4.34
N ASN A 70 -13.56 -23.56 -3.87
CA ASN A 70 -13.49 -22.25 -4.50
C ASN A 70 -12.42 -21.38 -3.84
N GLU A 71 -12.06 -20.28 -4.51
CA GLU A 71 -11.13 -19.28 -3.97
C GLU A 71 -11.66 -18.67 -2.67
N ASN A 72 -12.98 -18.43 -2.59
CA ASN A 72 -13.63 -17.93 -1.37
C ASN A 72 -13.48 -18.90 -0.19
N ASP A 73 -13.70 -20.21 -0.41
CA ASP A 73 -13.61 -21.19 0.68
C ASP A 73 -12.19 -21.24 1.26
N VAL A 74 -11.19 -21.17 0.38
CA VAL A 74 -9.78 -21.11 0.77
C VAL A 74 -9.48 -19.78 1.45
N LYS A 75 -9.99 -18.66 0.94
CA LYS A 75 -9.80 -17.34 1.58
C LYS A 75 -10.32 -17.36 3.02
N THR A 76 -11.55 -17.80 3.24
CA THR A 76 -12.18 -17.85 4.57
C THR A 76 -11.43 -18.78 5.52
N LEU A 77 -10.88 -19.90 5.04
CA LEU A 77 -10.07 -20.80 5.85
C LEU A 77 -8.77 -20.12 6.31
N PHE A 78 -8.09 -19.38 5.43
CA PHE A 78 -6.81 -18.74 5.74
C PHE A 78 -6.99 -17.41 6.49
N GLU A 79 -8.14 -16.74 6.38
CA GLU A 79 -8.49 -15.52 7.12
C GLU A 79 -8.47 -15.71 8.65
N GLN A 80 -8.63 -16.95 9.14
CA GLN A 80 -8.55 -17.27 10.57
C GLN A 80 -7.15 -17.05 11.15
N PHE A 81 -6.12 -17.09 10.32
CA PHE A 81 -4.71 -17.00 10.73
C PHE A 81 -4.09 -15.63 10.41
N GLY A 82 -4.80 -14.77 9.68
CA GLY A 82 -4.38 -13.41 9.33
C GLY A 82 -5.10 -12.88 8.10
N GLU A 83 -4.82 -11.63 7.72
CA GLU A 83 -5.41 -11.03 6.53
C GLU A 83 -4.85 -11.67 5.24
N VAL A 84 -5.75 -12.00 4.31
CA VAL A 84 -5.41 -12.62 3.02
C VAL A 84 -5.46 -11.56 1.92
N LYS A 85 -4.32 -11.29 1.28
CA LYS A 85 -4.21 -10.35 0.16
C LYS A 85 -4.80 -10.91 -1.13
N SER A 86 -4.49 -12.16 -1.45
CA SER A 86 -4.90 -12.78 -2.71
C SER A 86 -4.92 -14.30 -2.61
N VAL A 87 -5.85 -14.92 -3.33
CA VAL A 87 -5.95 -16.37 -3.48
C VAL A 87 -6.00 -16.68 -4.97
N ARG A 88 -5.17 -17.63 -5.42
CA ARG A 88 -5.12 -18.05 -6.82
C ARG A 88 -5.15 -19.58 -6.91
N LEU A 89 -6.26 -20.13 -7.40
CA LEU A 89 -6.36 -21.58 -7.62
C LEU A 89 -5.92 -21.95 -9.04
N MET A 90 -5.05 -22.95 -9.14
CA MET A 90 -4.50 -23.35 -10.44
C MET A 90 -5.46 -24.31 -11.16
N LYS A 91 -5.74 -23.98 -12.42
CA LYS A 91 -6.50 -24.81 -13.35
C LYS A 91 -5.58 -25.33 -14.44
N ASP A 92 -5.90 -26.48 -14.99
CA ASP A 92 -5.22 -27.01 -16.16
C ASP A 92 -5.60 -26.16 -17.39
N LYS A 93 -4.59 -25.66 -18.12
CA LYS A 93 -4.78 -24.82 -19.31
C LYS A 93 -5.46 -25.57 -20.46
N LYS A 94 -5.28 -26.89 -20.54
CA LYS A 94 -5.84 -27.70 -21.65
C LYS A 94 -7.27 -28.13 -21.36
N THR A 95 -7.55 -28.60 -20.15
CA THR A 95 -8.85 -29.18 -19.79
C THR A 95 -9.77 -28.24 -19.01
N GLY A 96 -9.25 -27.10 -18.51
CA GLY A 96 -9.97 -26.17 -17.63
C GLY A 96 -10.28 -26.73 -16.24
N LYS A 97 -9.96 -28.00 -15.97
CA LYS A 97 -10.23 -28.66 -14.68
C LYS A 97 -9.29 -28.12 -13.61
N ARG A 98 -9.77 -28.06 -12.37
CA ARG A 98 -8.96 -27.65 -11.21
C ARG A 98 -7.88 -28.69 -10.96
N ARG A 99 -6.65 -28.25 -10.70
CA ARG A 99 -5.52 -29.14 -10.41
C ARG A 99 -5.46 -29.59 -8.94
N GLY A 100 -6.35 -29.07 -8.10
CA GLY A 100 -6.37 -29.38 -6.66
C GLY A 100 -5.23 -28.72 -5.88
N PHE A 101 -4.70 -27.60 -6.38
CA PHE A 101 -3.73 -26.78 -5.67
C PHE A 101 -3.85 -25.31 -6.05
N GLY A 102 -3.29 -24.45 -5.22
CA GLY A 102 -3.24 -23.01 -5.45
C GLY A 102 -2.20 -22.32 -4.59
N PHE A 103 -2.20 -21.00 -4.68
CA PHE A 103 -1.32 -20.11 -3.93
C PHE A 103 -2.15 -19.09 -3.16
N VAL A 104 -1.73 -18.80 -1.93
CA VAL A 104 -2.38 -17.81 -1.05
C VAL A 104 -1.32 -16.81 -0.62
N VAL A 105 -1.60 -15.52 -0.79
CA VAL A 105 -0.72 -14.44 -0.34
C VAL A 105 -1.30 -13.87 0.95
N MET A 106 -0.55 -13.95 2.04
CA MET A 106 -0.93 -13.37 3.33
C MET A 106 -0.42 -11.93 3.44
N ASP A 107 -1.01 -11.14 4.33
CA ASP A 107 -0.49 -9.80 4.61
C ASP A 107 0.75 -9.80 5.52
N SER A 108 0.86 -10.81 6.39
CA SER A 108 1.93 -10.95 7.37
C SER A 108 2.60 -12.32 7.32
N LYS A 109 3.93 -12.34 7.46
CA LYS A 109 4.75 -13.56 7.56
C LYS A 109 4.41 -14.39 8.81
N GLU A 110 3.94 -13.76 9.88
CA GLU A 110 3.47 -14.49 11.07
C GLU A 110 2.21 -15.28 10.79
N GLY A 111 1.24 -14.67 10.08
CA GLY A 111 0.02 -15.35 9.66
C GLY A 111 0.30 -16.51 8.71
N LEU A 112 1.27 -16.34 7.82
CA LEU A 112 1.80 -17.41 6.98
C LEU A 112 2.34 -18.59 7.81
N ASN A 113 3.24 -18.34 8.76
CA ASN A 113 3.84 -19.40 9.56
C ASN A 113 2.80 -20.15 10.42
N LYS A 114 1.83 -19.42 10.99
CA LYS A 114 0.71 -20.02 11.74
C LYS A 114 -0.15 -20.91 10.85
N ALA A 115 -0.53 -20.41 9.66
CA ALA A 115 -1.30 -21.19 8.71
C ALA A 115 -0.56 -22.48 8.29
N ILE A 116 0.77 -22.44 8.10
CA ILE A 116 1.56 -23.64 7.81
C ILE A 116 1.50 -24.63 8.98
N SER A 117 1.71 -24.18 10.21
CA SER A 117 1.74 -25.08 11.38
C SER A 117 0.38 -25.73 11.65
N GLU A 118 -0.72 -25.00 11.49
CA GLU A 118 -2.07 -25.45 11.86
C GLU A 118 -2.80 -26.17 10.71
N LEU A 119 -2.67 -25.68 9.46
CA LEU A 119 -3.41 -26.25 8.31
C LEU A 119 -2.64 -27.35 7.58
N ASN A 120 -1.35 -27.52 7.82
CA ASN A 120 -0.60 -28.59 7.18
C ASN A 120 -1.02 -29.95 7.77
N ASN A 121 -1.53 -30.83 6.92
CA ASN A 121 -2.19 -32.11 7.24
C ASN A 121 -3.59 -31.99 7.87
N ALA A 122 -4.18 -30.80 7.91
CA ALA A 122 -5.57 -30.65 8.33
C ALA A 122 -6.54 -31.26 7.30
N GLU A 123 -7.67 -31.80 7.75
CA GLU A 123 -8.70 -32.35 6.86
C GLU A 123 -9.63 -31.26 6.34
N PHE A 124 -9.78 -31.19 5.02
CA PHE A 124 -10.70 -30.28 4.34
C PHE A 124 -11.40 -30.98 3.18
N GLY A 125 -12.71 -31.15 3.29
CA GLY A 125 -13.52 -31.81 2.27
C GLY A 125 -13.08 -33.25 1.98
N GLN A 126 -12.85 -34.04 3.03
CA GLN A 126 -12.39 -35.44 2.97
C GLN A 126 -10.99 -35.63 2.34
N ARG A 127 -10.16 -34.57 2.35
CA ARG A 127 -8.77 -34.62 1.86
C ARG A 127 -7.87 -33.93 2.87
N THR A 128 -6.65 -34.43 3.03
CA THR A 128 -5.63 -33.82 3.89
C THR A 128 -4.92 -32.71 3.14
N LEU A 129 -4.99 -31.48 3.64
CA LEU A 129 -4.34 -30.33 3.02
C LEU A 129 -2.83 -30.42 3.17
N LYS A 130 -2.11 -29.94 2.16
CA LYS A 130 -0.66 -29.80 2.18
C LYS A 130 -0.30 -28.34 2.06
N VAL A 131 0.09 -27.71 3.17
CA VAL A 131 0.41 -26.28 3.22
C VAL A 131 1.91 -26.11 3.45
N ARG A 132 2.56 -25.28 2.63
CA ARG A 132 4.00 -25.00 2.69
C ARG A 132 4.28 -23.56 2.26
N GLU A 133 5.46 -23.05 2.60
CA GLU A 133 5.98 -21.83 1.98
C GLU A 133 6.06 -22.03 0.46
N ALA A 134 5.62 -21.04 -0.31
CA ALA A 134 5.62 -21.15 -1.76
C ALA A 134 7.05 -20.94 -2.31
N ASN A 135 7.49 -21.87 -3.15
CA ASN A 135 8.67 -21.64 -3.96
C ASN A 135 8.36 -20.60 -5.04
N GLU A 136 9.39 -19.89 -5.50
CA GLU A 136 9.28 -18.85 -6.53
C GLU A 136 8.41 -19.33 -7.70
N PRO A 137 7.44 -18.51 -8.16
CA PRO A 137 6.70 -18.83 -9.36
C PRO A 137 7.70 -18.93 -10.50
N LYS A 138 7.84 -20.11 -11.10
CA LYS A 138 8.62 -20.27 -12.33
C LYS A 138 7.98 -19.42 -13.41
N ASN A 139 8.55 -18.25 -13.69
CA ASN A 139 8.25 -17.49 -14.89
C ASN A 139 8.73 -18.34 -16.07
N TYR A 140 7.78 -18.81 -16.86
CA TYR A 140 8.07 -19.36 -18.18
C TYR A 140 7.92 -18.18 -19.13
N ASP A 141 9.05 -17.55 -19.45
CA ASP A 141 9.17 -16.57 -20.53
C ASP A 141 8.82 -17.22 -21.88
#